data_AF-A0A2D9K504-F1
#
_entry.id   AF-A0A2D9K504-F1
#
_cell.length_a   1.000
_cell.length_b   1.000
_cell.length_c   1.000
_cell.angle_alpha   90.00
_cell.angle_beta   90.00
_cell.angle_gamma   90.00
#
_symmetry.space_group_name_H-M   'P 1'
#
loop_
_entity.id
_entity.type
_entity.pdbx_description
1 polymer ?
#
loop_
_entity_poly.entity_id
_entity_poly.type
_entity_poly.pdbx_seq_one_letter_code
_entity_poly.pdbx_strand_id
1 'polypeptide(L)' 'MGSASAASCRDVPGLRSQESARSVTVTFVNRTEEYRSVDWLDFDGQPVSYASLNPGESFRVETYRTHP' A
#
# COMPACT_ATOMS: atom_id res chain seq x y z
N MET A 1 -15.46 -4.90 -19.98
CA MET A 1 -14.86 -5.37 -18.72
C MET A 1 -13.41 -4.91 -18.71
N GLY A 2 -13.10 -3.83 -18.00
CA GLY A 2 -11.75 -3.25 -17.98
C GLY A 2 -10.85 -4.06 -17.04
N SER A 3 -9.86 -4.74 -17.61
CA SER A 3 -8.83 -5.41 -16.83
C SER A 3 -7.92 -4.34 -16.23
N ALA A 4 -7.96 -4.17 -14.91
CA ALA A 4 -6.87 -3.50 -14.22
C ALA A 4 -5.63 -4.35 -14.46
N SER A 5 -4.67 -3.85 -15.23
CA SER A 5 -3.35 -4.48 -15.33
C SER A 5 -2.79 -4.55 -13.92
N ALA A 6 -2.72 -5.74 -13.36
CA ALA A 6 -1.98 -5.96 -12.12
C ALA A 6 -0.57 -5.46 -12.38
N ALA A 7 -0.18 -4.36 -11.73
CA ALA A 7 1.21 -3.92 -11.73
C ALA A 7 2.03 -5.14 -11.33
N SER A 8 2.85 -5.64 -12.25
CA SER A 8 3.70 -6.78 -11.96
C SER A 8 4.77 -6.28 -11.00
N CYS A 9 5.30 -7.11 -10.11
CA CYS A 9 6.46 -6.74 -9.29
C CYS A 9 7.67 -6.26 -10.14
N ARG A 10 7.63 -6.48 -11.46
CA ARG A 10 8.57 -5.97 -12.46
C ARG A 10 8.45 -4.47 -12.79
N ASP A 11 7.32 -3.85 -12.45
CA ASP A 11 7.07 -2.40 -12.65
C ASP A 11 7.47 -1.57 -11.41
N VAL A 12 7.94 -2.23 -10.35
CA VAL A 12 8.42 -1.60 -9.10
C VAL A 12 9.72 -0.77 -9.24
N PRO A 13 10.62 -0.96 -10.24
CA PRO A 13 11.80 -0.10 -10.36
C PRO A 13 11.41 1.37 -10.57
N GLY A 14 11.56 2.18 -9.53
CA GLY A 14 11.22 3.61 -9.53
C GLY A 14 9.95 3.98 -8.75
N LEU A 15 9.23 3.01 -8.17
CA LEU A 15 8.12 3.28 -7.27
C LEU A 15 8.64 3.73 -5.91
N ARG A 16 8.25 4.93 -5.49
CA ARG A 16 8.56 5.50 -4.19
C ARG A 16 7.50 6.52 -3.81
N SER A 17 7.41 6.85 -2.54
CA SER A 17 6.59 7.99 -2.14
C SER A 17 7.12 9.28 -2.72
N GLN A 18 6.21 10.19 -3.03
CA GLN A 18 6.52 11.61 -3.22
C GLN A 18 5.98 12.37 -2.03
N GLU A 19 6.65 13.43 -1.60
CA GLU A 19 6.10 14.31 -0.56
C GLU A 19 4.80 14.96 -1.08
N SER A 20 3.76 14.96 -0.25
CA SER A 20 2.50 15.65 -0.55
C SER A 20 1.96 16.33 0.69
N ALA A 21 1.48 17.56 0.55
CA ALA A 21 0.85 18.31 1.64
C ALA A 21 -0.61 17.89 1.91
N ARG A 22 -1.15 16.91 1.19
CA ARG A 22 -2.55 16.48 1.33
C ARG A 22 -2.63 15.15 2.06
N SER A 23 -3.01 15.21 3.33
CA SER A 23 -3.33 14.02 4.12
C SER A 23 -4.61 13.36 3.60
N VAL A 24 -4.64 12.04 3.70
CA VAL A 24 -5.76 11.17 3.34
C VAL A 24 -5.84 10.04 4.36
N THR A 25 -7.04 9.53 4.61
CA THR A 25 -7.23 8.33 5.43
C THR A 25 -7.54 7.14 4.55
N VAL A 26 -6.76 6.08 4.70
CA VAL A 26 -6.92 4.81 3.98
C VAL A 26 -7.31 3.71 4.98
N THR A 27 -8.19 2.81 4.57
CA THR A 27 -8.52 1.60 5.33
C THR A 27 -8.23 0.38 4.46
N PHE A 28 -7.24 -0.39 4.85
CA PHE A 28 -6.93 -1.69 4.27
C PHE A 28 -7.83 -2.74 4.93
N VAL A 29 -8.41 -3.62 4.12
CA VAL A 29 -9.24 -4.73 4.60
C VAL A 29 -8.78 -5.99 3.88
N ASN A 30 -8.25 -6.97 4.63
CA ASN A 30 -7.85 -8.24 4.05
C ASN A 30 -9.09 -9.11 3.83
N ARG A 31 -9.59 -9.10 2.60
CA ARG A 31 -10.72 -9.96 2.17
C ARG A 31 -10.26 -11.27 1.53
N THR A 32 -8.99 -11.62 1.68
CA THR A 32 -8.44 -12.89 1.20
C THR A 32 -8.39 -13.91 2.35
N GLU A 33 -8.23 -15.18 2.01
CA GLU A 33 -8.09 -16.28 2.99
C GLU A 33 -6.65 -16.45 3.48
N GLU A 34 -5.73 -15.62 3.01
CA GLU A 34 -4.31 -15.68 3.36
C GLU A 34 -3.86 -14.45 4.16
N TYR A 35 -2.71 -14.58 4.80
CA TYR A 35 -2.00 -13.47 5.41
C TYR A 35 -1.55 -12.42 4.37
N ARG A 36 -1.62 -11.13 4.76
CA ARG A 36 -1.13 -9.99 3.95
C ARG A 36 -0.31 -9.03 4.80
N SER A 37 0.84 -8.59 4.29
CA SER A 37 1.56 -7.44 4.84
C SER A 37 1.11 -6.15 4.15
N VAL A 38 1.11 -5.06 4.91
CA VAL A 38 0.94 -3.70 4.42
C VAL A 38 2.26 -2.98 4.69
N ASP A 39 2.98 -2.68 3.61
CA ASP A 39 4.27 -2.01 3.64
C ASP A 39 4.17 -0.72 2.82
N TRP A 40 4.66 0.38 3.39
CA TRP A 40 4.77 1.67 2.73
C TRP A 40 6.14 1.78 2.07
N LEU A 41 6.23 2.26 0.83
CA LEU A 41 7.53 2.62 0.25
C LEU A 41 7.88 4.06 0.61
N ASP A 42 8.96 4.25 1.34
CA ASP A 42 9.43 5.58 1.73
C ASP A 42 9.91 6.42 0.53
N PHE A 43 10.45 7.61 0.80
CA PHE A 43 10.93 8.54 -0.23
C PHE A 43 12.20 8.06 -0.94
N ASP A 44 12.89 7.06 -0.38
CA ASP A 44 14.03 6.36 -0.97
C ASP A 44 13.60 5.03 -1.63
N GLY A 45 12.30 4.72 -1.60
CA GLY A 45 11.72 3.48 -2.14
C GLY A 45 11.95 2.26 -1.26
N GLN A 46 12.37 2.44 -0.01
CA GLN A 46 12.55 1.33 0.93
C GLN A 46 11.20 0.97 1.58
N PRO A 47 10.89 -0.33 1.73
CA PRO A 47 9.68 -0.77 2.40
C PRO A 47 9.76 -0.54 3.90
N VAL A 48 8.73 0.08 4.45
CA VAL A 48 8.51 0.32 5.87
C VAL A 48 7.22 -0.38 6.28
N SER A 49 7.32 -1.35 7.19
CA SER A 49 6.17 -2.16 7.56
C SER A 49 5.20 -1.41 8.46
N TYR A 50 3.92 -1.43 8.09
CA TYR A 50 2.85 -0.74 8.83
C TYR A 50 1.96 -1.73 9.56
N ALA A 51 1.57 -2.82 8.89
CA ALA A 51 0.65 -3.79 9.47
C ALA A 51 0.80 -5.18 8.86
N SER A 52 0.31 -6.14 9.63
CA SER A 52 0.18 -7.55 9.30
C SER A 52 -1.29 -7.90 9.49
N LEU A 53 -1.96 -8.38 8.43
CA LEU A 53 -3.40 -8.64 8.43
C LEU A 53 -3.69 -10.12 8.16
N ASN A 54 -4.28 -10.80 9.12
CA ASN A 54 -4.92 -12.09 8.93
C ASN A 54 -6.23 -11.95 8.11
N PRO A 55 -6.81 -13.06 7.64
CA PRO A 55 -8.09 -13.04 6.93
C PRO A 55 -9.18 -12.31 7.72
N GLY A 56 -9.84 -11.35 7.08
CA GLY A 56 -10.92 -10.54 7.67
C GLY A 56 -10.45 -9.32 8.47
N GLU A 57 -9.15 -9.19 8.78
CA GLU A 57 -8.64 -8.05 9.55
C GLU A 57 -8.55 -6.78 8.70
N SER A 58 -8.57 -5.64 9.38
CA SER A 58 -8.46 -4.33 8.75
C SER A 58 -7.51 -3.40 9.50
N PHE A 59 -6.82 -2.53 8.77
CA PHE A 59 -5.94 -1.52 9.32
C PHE A 59 -6.26 -0.16 8.70
N ARG A 60 -6.43 0.85 9.57
CA ARG A 60 -6.72 2.24 9.18
C ARG A 60 -5.49 3.10 9.43
N VAL A 61 -5.09 3.86 8.42
CA VAL A 61 -3.91 4.73 8.49
C VAL A 61 -4.22 6.11 7.92
N GLU A 62 -3.70 7.13 8.57
CA GLU A 62 -3.58 8.47 7.99
C GLU A 62 -2.23 8.57 7.28
N THR A 63 -2.26 8.89 6.00
CA THR A 63 -1.10 8.95 5.11
C THR A 63 -1.26 10.11 4.13
N TYR A 64 -0.44 10.19 3.09
CA TYR A 64 -0.50 11.25 2.09
C TYR A 64 -0.85 10.70 0.70
N ARG A 65 -1.48 11.54 -0.13
CA ARG A 65 -2.07 11.13 -1.44
C ARG A 65 -1.09 10.43 -2.39
N THR A 66 0.20 10.70 -2.27
CA THR A 66 1.27 10.20 -3.16
C THR A 66 2.07 9.05 -2.55
N HIS A 67 1.62 8.52 -1.41
CA HIS A 67 2.20 7.33 -0.81
C HIS A 67 1.58 6.09 -1.49
N PRO A 68 2.41 5.20 -2.06
CA PRO A 68 1.96 3.92 -2.60
C PRO A 68 1.68 2.91 -1.48
#